data_AF-A0A1E3GTQ2-F1
#
_entry.id   AF-A0A1E3GTQ2-F1
#
_cell.length_a   1.000
_cell.length_b   1.000
_cell.length_c   1.000
_cell.angle_alpha   90.00
_cell.angle_beta   90.00
_cell.angle_gamma   90.00
#
_symmetry.space_group_name_H-M   'P 1'
#
loop_
_entity.id
_entity.type
_entity.pdbx_description
1 polymer ?
#
loop_
_entity_poly.entity_id
_entity_poly.type
_entity_poly.pdbx_seq_one_letter_code
_entity_poly.pdbx_strand_id
1 'polypeptide(L)'
;MLVARARPKALEEFGGDAFFTPPWELTDQCVKNCSFISGESASAFALLTLVVFVRPKYAIVYLGAVGLLAAGFSFTRVLHGAHFLSDVVIAWNVMLIWAILLWRIFSRNAPQIDAIFAGR
;
A
#
# COMPACT_ATOMS: atom_id res chain seq x y z
N MET A 1 -10.48 12.30 14.38
CA MET A 1 -9.19 11.56 14.28
C MET A 1 -8.17 12.60 13.86
N LEU A 2 -7.16 12.90 14.69
CA LEU A 2 -6.34 14.13 14.59
C LEU A 2 -5.32 14.15 13.42
N VAL A 3 -5.24 13.07 12.62
CA VAL A 3 -4.30 12.92 11.50
C VAL A 3 -5.06 12.53 10.24
N ALA A 4 -6.16 13.22 9.95
CA ALA A 4 -7.10 12.77 8.94
C ALA A 4 -7.35 13.90 7.93
N ARG A 5 -6.72 13.81 6.76
CA ARG A 5 -6.77 14.85 5.73
C ARG A 5 -8.06 14.74 4.92
N ALA A 6 -8.58 15.85 4.42
CA ALA A 6 -9.66 15.82 3.44
C ALA A 6 -9.18 15.13 2.14
N ARG A 7 -10.07 14.38 1.46
CA ARG A 7 -9.72 13.74 0.18
C ARG A 7 -9.62 14.81 -0.92
N PRO A 8 -8.80 14.60 -1.97
CA PRO A 8 -8.66 15.57 -3.07
C PRO A 8 -10.00 16.02 -3.66
N LYS A 9 -10.96 15.09 -3.85
CA LYS A 9 -12.30 15.41 -4.37
C LYS A 9 -13.17 16.30 -3.46
N ALA A 10 -12.78 16.47 -2.20
CA ALA A 10 -13.52 17.28 -1.22
C ALA A 10 -12.89 18.67 -1.05
N LEU A 11 -11.79 18.96 -1.75
CA LEU A 11 -11.14 20.26 -1.69
C LEU A 11 -11.95 21.30 -2.48
N GLU A 12 -11.86 22.55 -2.04
CA GLU A 12 -12.47 23.71 -2.71
C GLU A 12 -12.05 23.84 -4.17
N GLU A 13 -10.80 23.51 -4.47
CA GLU A 13 -10.22 23.47 -5.82
C GLU A 13 -10.93 22.49 -6.78
N PHE A 14 -11.60 21.47 -6.22
CA PHE A 14 -12.34 20.45 -6.94
C PHE A 14 -13.86 20.56 -6.73
N GLY A 15 -14.34 21.66 -6.15
CA GLY A 15 -15.76 21.93 -5.91
C GLY A 15 -16.32 21.39 -4.59
N GLY A 16 -15.46 21.10 -3.61
CA GLY A 16 -15.85 20.80 -2.23
C GLY A 16 -15.73 22.01 -1.29
N ASP A 17 -15.84 21.78 0.02
CA ASP A 17 -15.78 22.83 1.06
C ASP A 17 -14.52 22.74 1.95
N ALA A 18 -13.59 21.82 1.65
CA ALA A 18 -12.41 21.59 2.49
C ALA A 18 -11.16 22.29 1.95
N PHE A 19 -10.30 22.73 2.86
CA PHE A 19 -9.00 23.33 2.51
C PHE A 19 -7.93 22.26 2.28
N PHE A 20 -7.00 22.57 1.37
CA PHE A 20 -5.82 21.73 1.17
C PHE A 20 -4.98 21.70 2.45
N THR A 21 -4.65 20.49 2.93
CA THR A 21 -3.76 20.29 4.07
C THR A 21 -2.57 19.42 3.64
N PRO A 22 -1.32 19.89 3.81
CA PRO A 22 -0.14 19.11 3.46
C PRO A 22 0.01 17.84 4.32
N PRO A 23 0.81 16.86 3.86
CA PRO A 23 1.10 15.66 4.65
C PRO A 23 1.77 16.03 5.97
N TRP A 24 1.39 15.32 7.05
CA TRP A 24 1.95 15.44 8.41
C TRP A 24 1.49 16.63 9.24
N GLU A 25 0.58 17.45 8.74
CA GLU A 25 -0.11 18.44 9.56
C GLU A 25 -1.30 17.81 10.30
N LEU A 26 -1.44 18.18 11.57
CA LEU A 26 -2.58 17.83 12.40
C LEU A 26 -3.77 18.70 11.97
N THR A 27 -4.81 18.07 11.48
CA THR A 27 -6.02 18.76 11.00
C THR A 27 -7.27 18.06 11.51
N ASP A 28 -8.26 18.86 11.87
CA ASP A 28 -9.59 18.47 12.31
C ASP A 28 -10.64 18.57 11.19
N GLN A 29 -10.21 18.91 9.97
CA GLN A 29 -11.04 19.12 8.78
C GLN A 29 -11.70 17.83 8.25
N CYS A 30 -11.55 16.70 8.92
CA CYS A 30 -12.20 15.46 8.52
C CYS A 30 -12.72 14.63 9.71
N VAL A 31 -14.06 14.51 9.76
CA VAL A 31 -14.79 13.73 10.77
C VAL A 31 -15.08 12.30 10.28
N LYS A 32 -15.23 12.08 8.96
CA LYS A 32 -15.50 10.76 8.33
C LYS A 32 -14.84 10.65 6.94
N ASN A 33 -14.41 9.45 6.54
CA ASN A 33 -13.84 9.12 5.21
C ASN A 33 -12.56 9.88 4.82
N CYS A 34 -11.64 10.05 5.76
CA CYS A 34 -10.42 10.84 5.54
C CYS A 34 -9.39 10.12 4.66
N SER A 35 -8.53 10.91 4.01
CA SER A 35 -7.41 10.39 3.24
C SER A 35 -6.29 9.98 4.21
N PHE A 36 -6.02 8.68 4.26
CA PHE A 36 -4.86 8.09 4.92
C PHE A 36 -4.16 7.17 3.90
N ILE A 37 -3.27 6.29 4.37
CA ILE A 37 -2.67 5.21 3.59
C ILE A 37 -3.76 4.44 2.83
N SER A 38 -3.63 4.38 1.50
CA SER A 38 -4.58 3.69 0.62
C SER A 38 -4.55 2.19 0.86
N GLY A 39 -5.65 1.63 1.39
CA GLY A 39 -5.79 0.19 1.64
C GLY A 39 -5.81 -0.62 0.35
N GLU A 40 -6.39 -0.07 -0.71
CA GLU A 40 -6.39 -0.66 -2.05
C GLU A 40 -4.97 -0.73 -2.64
N SER A 41 -4.17 0.33 -2.44
CA SER A 41 -2.76 0.34 -2.87
C SER A 41 -1.91 -0.62 -2.05
N ALA A 42 -2.15 -0.74 -0.75
CA ALA A 42 -1.47 -1.72 0.10
C ALA A 42 -1.82 -3.16 -0.29
N SER A 43 -3.09 -3.44 -0.60
CA SER A 43 -3.55 -4.74 -1.09
C SER A 43 -2.96 -5.07 -2.45
N ALA A 44 -2.88 -4.10 -3.36
CA ALA A 44 -2.23 -4.25 -4.65
C ALA A 44 -0.74 -4.56 -4.50
N PHE A 45 -0.05 -3.93 -3.55
CA PHE A 45 1.34 -4.28 -3.23
C PHE A 45 1.46 -5.68 -2.63
N ALA A 46 0.52 -6.11 -1.78
CA ALA A 46 0.55 -7.45 -1.21
C ALA A 46 0.60 -8.55 -2.27
N LEU A 47 -0.01 -8.35 -3.45
CA LEU A 47 0.09 -9.28 -4.57
C LEU A 47 1.53 -9.47 -5.07
N LEU A 48 2.38 -8.43 -5.05
CA LEU A 48 3.80 -8.55 -5.41
C LEU A 48 4.55 -9.52 -4.52
N THR A 49 4.16 -9.63 -3.24
CA THR A 49 4.83 -10.51 -2.27
C THR A 49 4.62 -11.99 -2.57
N LEU A 50 3.59 -12.34 -3.38
CA LEU A 50 3.34 -13.71 -3.82
C LEU A 50 4.39 -14.22 -4.83
N VAL A 51 5.35 -13.38 -5.23
CA VAL A 51 6.53 -13.78 -6.01
C VAL A 51 7.29 -14.95 -5.37
N VAL A 52 7.18 -15.12 -4.04
CA VAL A 52 7.78 -16.25 -3.30
C VAL A 52 7.30 -17.62 -3.78
N PHE A 53 6.10 -17.70 -4.37
CA PHE A 53 5.56 -18.94 -4.96
C PHE A 53 5.92 -19.11 -6.44
N VAL A 54 6.52 -18.09 -7.05
CA VAL A 54 6.89 -18.08 -8.47
C VAL A 54 8.30 -18.64 -8.63
N ARG A 55 8.50 -19.48 -9.64
CA ARG A 55 9.84 -20.00 -9.96
C ARG A 55 10.81 -18.84 -10.25
N PRO A 56 12.07 -18.88 -9.79
CA PRO A 56 13.03 -17.79 -9.96
C PRO A 56 13.16 -17.28 -11.40
N LYS A 57 13.08 -18.19 -12.39
CA LYS A 57 13.12 -17.85 -13.82
C LYS A 57 12.00 -16.91 -14.30
N TYR A 58 10.87 -16.86 -13.61
CA TYR A 58 9.72 -16.02 -13.95
C TYR A 58 9.50 -14.88 -12.96
N ALA A 59 10.33 -14.75 -11.93
CA ALA A 59 10.16 -13.75 -10.88
C ALA A 59 10.18 -12.32 -11.44
N ILE A 60 11.10 -12.01 -12.36
CA ILE A 60 11.20 -10.67 -12.98
C ILE A 60 9.95 -10.35 -13.80
N VAL A 61 9.48 -11.30 -14.61
CA VAL A 61 8.27 -11.14 -15.43
C VAL A 61 7.05 -10.96 -14.55
N TYR A 62 6.94 -11.74 -13.48
CA TYR A 62 5.86 -11.63 -12.50
C TYR A 62 5.86 -10.27 -11.81
N LEU A 63 7.00 -9.82 -11.28
CA LEU A 63 7.13 -8.53 -10.62
C LEU A 63 6.82 -7.38 -11.57
N GLY A 64 7.27 -7.45 -12.83
CA GLY A 64 6.96 -6.46 -13.84
C GLY A 64 5.47 -6.39 -14.16
N ALA A 65 4.84 -7.53 -14.45
CA ALA A 65 3.42 -7.59 -14.83
C ALA A 65 2.49 -7.20 -13.66
N VAL A 66 2.69 -7.82 -12.49
CA VAL A 66 1.90 -7.52 -11.29
C VAL A 66 2.19 -6.13 -10.77
N GLY A 67 3.44 -5.66 -10.87
CA GLY A 67 3.81 -4.29 -10.51
C GLY A 67 3.12 -3.24 -11.36
N LEU A 68 3.05 -3.45 -12.67
CA LEU A 68 2.31 -2.55 -13.59
C LEU A 68 0.81 -2.54 -13.26
N LEU A 69 0.20 -3.71 -13.03
CA LEU A 69 -1.20 -3.81 -12.62
C LEU A 69 -1.46 -3.10 -11.29
N ALA A 70 -0.61 -3.35 -10.29
CA ALA A 70 -0.72 -2.72 -8.97
C ALA A 70 -0.56 -1.19 -9.04
N ALA A 71 0.39 -0.72 -9.85
CA ALA A 71 0.60 0.70 -10.11
C ALA A 71 -0.62 1.31 -10.80
N GLY A 72 -1.16 0.65 -11.83
CA GLY A 72 -2.37 1.07 -12.52
C GLY A 72 -3.56 1.21 -11.57
N PHE A 73 -3.85 0.18 -10.78
CA PHE A 73 -4.92 0.23 -9.77
C PHE A 73 -4.71 1.37 -8.77
N SER A 74 -3.49 1.54 -8.26
CA SER A 74 -3.18 2.62 -7.33
C SER A 74 -3.35 4.00 -7.98
N PHE A 75 -2.96 4.14 -9.24
CA PHE A 75 -3.08 5.40 -9.98
C PHE A 75 -4.54 5.77 -10.25
N THR A 76 -5.42 4.81 -10.51
CA THR A 76 -6.87 5.11 -10.66
C THR A 76 -7.48 5.73 -9.40
N ARG A 77 -6.97 5.41 -8.19
CA ARG A 77 -7.44 6.03 -6.95
C ARG A 77 -6.99 7.48 -6.82
N VAL A 78 -5.82 7.81 -7.36
CA VAL A 78 -5.32 9.19 -7.44
C VAL A 78 -6.13 9.99 -8.47
N LEU A 79 -6.37 9.42 -9.66
CA LEU A 79 -7.14 10.07 -10.73
C LEU A 79 -8.58 10.39 -10.31
N HIS A 80 -9.25 9.50 -9.57
CA HIS A 80 -10.58 9.75 -9.05
C HIS A 80 -10.61 10.71 -7.85
N GLY A 81 -9.47 11.31 -7.48
CA GLY A 81 -9.36 12.22 -6.34
C GLY A 81 -9.69 11.56 -5.00
N ALA A 82 -9.54 10.23 -4.90
CA ALA A 82 -9.85 9.48 -3.69
C ALA A 82 -8.70 9.51 -2.68
N HIS A 83 -7.45 9.53 -3.17
CA HIS A 83 -6.23 9.60 -2.36
C HIS A 83 -5.19 10.51 -3.03
N PHE A 84 -4.31 11.09 -2.22
CA PHE A 84 -3.13 11.79 -2.75
C PHE A 84 -2.09 10.78 -3.24
N LEU A 85 -1.25 11.18 -4.19
CA LEU A 85 -0.11 10.37 -4.64
C LEU A 85 0.81 10.01 -3.47
N SER A 86 0.99 10.92 -2.50
CA SER A 86 1.75 10.66 -1.27
C SER A 86 1.25 9.45 -0.51
N ASP A 87 -0.08 9.24 -0.48
CA ASP A 87 -0.71 8.19 0.31
C ASP A 87 -0.45 6.81 -0.32
N VAL A 88 -0.39 6.76 -1.65
CA VAL A 88 0.00 5.58 -2.42
C VAL A 88 1.48 5.25 -2.22
N VAL A 89 2.35 6.26 -2.33
CA VAL A 89 3.81 6.08 -2.18
C VAL A 89 4.15 5.61 -0.77
N ILE A 90 3.56 6.23 0.26
CA ILE A 90 3.76 5.81 1.66
C ILE A 90 3.24 4.38 1.85
N ALA A 91 2.07 4.03 1.30
CA ALA A 91 1.53 2.66 1.38
C ALA A 91 2.52 1.63 0.83
N TRP A 92 3.08 1.87 -0.36
CA TRP A 92 4.01 0.95 -1.00
C TRP A 92 5.32 0.82 -0.23
N ASN A 93 5.86 1.93 0.29
CA ASN A 93 7.10 1.89 1.08
C ASN A 93 6.91 1.13 2.41
N VAL A 94 5.81 1.39 3.12
CA VAL A 94 5.48 0.68 4.36
C VAL A 94 5.31 -0.81 4.09
N MET A 95 4.59 -1.18 3.03
CA MET A 95 4.39 -2.58 2.66
C MET A 95 5.70 -3.26 2.22
N LEU A 96 6.59 -2.54 1.53
CA LEU A 96 7.91 -3.06 1.15
C LEU A 96 8.77 -3.36 2.38
N ILE A 97 8.81 -2.45 3.36
CA ILE A 97 9.54 -2.67 4.61
C ILE A 97 9.00 -3.90 5.32
N TRP A 98 7.67 -4.01 5.47
CA TRP A 98 7.05 -5.18 6.08
C TRP A 98 7.33 -6.47 5.32
N ALA A 99 7.24 -6.46 3.99
CA ALA A 99 7.55 -7.62 3.17
C ALA A 99 8.99 -8.10 3.37
N ILE A 100 9.97 -7.19 3.40
CA ILE A 100 11.38 -7.52 3.64
C ILE A 100 11.59 -8.07 5.06
N LEU A 101 11.00 -7.43 6.07
CA LEU A 101 11.11 -7.86 7.47
C LEU A 101 10.52 -9.27 7.66
N LEU A 102 9.31 -9.49 7.16
CA LEU A 102 8.66 -10.80 7.21
C LEU A 102 9.49 -11.83 6.47
N TRP A 103 9.91 -11.55 5.23
CA TRP A 103 10.77 -12.45 4.47
C TRP A 103 12.04 -12.83 5.23
N ARG A 104 12.70 -11.86 5.87
CA ARG A 104 13.90 -12.09 6.68
C ARG A 104 13.63 -12.96 7.91
N ILE A 105 12.49 -12.78 8.57
CA ILE A 105 12.09 -13.60 9.73
C ILE A 105 11.75 -15.02 9.27
N PHE A 106 10.95 -15.18 8.22
CA PHE A 106 10.55 -16.49 7.69
C PHE A 106 11.75 -17.27 7.15
N SER A 107 12.62 -16.65 6.35
CA SER A 107 13.82 -17.31 5.80
C SER A 107 14.81 -17.76 6.87
N ARG A 108 14.95 -17.00 7.96
CA ARG A 108 15.80 -17.38 9.10
C ARG A 108 15.25 -18.57 9.89
N ASN A 109 13.93 -18.62 10.04
CA ASN A 109 13.26 -19.67 10.82
C ASN A 109 12.76 -20.83 9.95
N ALA A 110 13.02 -20.82 8.64
CA ALA A 110 12.52 -21.83 7.69
C ALA A 110 12.77 -23.28 8.16
N PRO A 111 13.98 -23.67 8.65
CA PRO A 111 14.20 -25.04 9.12
C PRO A 111 13.32 -25.45 10.30
N GLN A 112 13.02 -24.51 11.21
CA GLN A 112 12.15 -24.77 12.36
C GLN A 112 10.68 -24.86 11.95
N ILE A 113 10.26 -24.01 11.01
CA ILE A 113 8.90 -24.00 10.46
C ILE A 113 8.66 -25.30 9.69
N ASP A 114 9.58 -25.69 8.82
CA ASP A 114 9.49 -26.93 8.04
C ASP A 114 9.45 -28.16 8.95
N ALA A 115 10.21 -28.17 10.06
CA ALA A 115 10.19 -29.25 11.04
C ALA A 115 8.82 -29.41 11.74
N ILE A 116 8.08 -28.32 11.99
CA ILE A 116 6.74 -28.37 12.58
C ILE A 116 5.74 -29.06 11.64
N PHE A 117 5.87 -28.83 10.32
CA PHE A 117 4.97 -29.40 9.32
C PHE A 117 5.39 -30.81 8.84
N ALA A 118 6.68 -31.13 8.88
CA ALA A 118 7.20 -32.45 8.54
C ALA A 118 7.08 -33.47 9.68
N GLY A 119 6.89 -33.01 10.92
CA GLY A 119 6.69 -33.86 12.11
C GLY A 119 5.25 -34.29 12.38
N ARG A 120 4.31 -33.99 11.48
CA ARG A 120 2.92 -34.51 11.46
C ARG A 120 2.71 -35.38 10.24
#